data_AF-A0A9W7BVH9-F1
#
_entry.id   AF-A0A9W7BVH9-F1
#
_cell.length_a   1.000
_cell.length_b   1.000
_cell.length_c   1.000
_cell.angle_alpha   90.00
_cell.angle_beta   90.00
_cell.angle_gamma   90.00
#
_symmetry.space_group_name_H-M   'P 1'
#
loop_
_entity.id
_entity.type
_entity.pdbx_description
1 polymer ?
#
loop_
_entity_poly.entity_id
_entity_poly.type
_entity_poly.pdbx_seq_one_letter_code
_entity_poly.pdbx_strand_id
1 'polypeptide(L)'
;MVYFIDDLNLPEVDLYNTQSAIALVRQHLDYQHWYDPVKFSAKTVNNCQYIAAMNPTAGCFFINPRLQRHFTSFAVGMPSATSLLTIYDTFLSGHLTNNNFNGALITSAPTLIKGALAVHKEVSDT
;
A
#
# COMPACT_ATOMS: atom_id res chain seq x y z
N MET A 1 9.44 -3.24 -15.90
CA MET A 1 8.10 -3.56 -15.34
C MET A 1 8.19 -3.46 -13.83
N VAL A 2 7.17 -2.90 -13.16
CA VAL A 2 7.14 -2.78 -11.70
C VAL A 2 5.97 -3.60 -11.17
N TYR A 3 6.24 -4.48 -10.22
CA TYR A 3 5.23 -5.25 -9.50
C TYR A 3 5.01 -4.61 -8.13
N PHE A 4 3.76 -4.24 -7.86
CA PHE A 4 3.35 -3.76 -6.54
C PHE A 4 2.71 -4.91 -5.75
N ILE A 5 3.15 -5.11 -4.51
CA ILE A 5 2.60 -6.08 -3.56
C ILE A 5 1.97 -5.29 -2.42
N ASP A 6 0.65 -5.34 -2.27
CA ASP A 6 -0.09 -4.49 -1.31
C ASP A 6 0.06 -4.98 0.14
N ASP A 7 -0.18 -6.27 0.40
CA ASP A 7 -0.02 -6.88 1.72
C ASP A 7 1.06 -7.96 1.70
N LEU A 8 2.34 -7.55 1.78
CA LEU A 8 3.46 -8.50 1.77
C LEU A 8 3.42 -9.49 2.94
N ASN A 9 2.78 -9.11 4.05
CA ASN A 9 2.65 -9.91 5.27
C ASN A 9 1.39 -10.80 5.34
N LEU A 10 0.50 -10.76 4.36
CA LEU A 10 -0.72 -11.56 4.36
C LEU A 10 -0.52 -13.08 4.19
N PRO A 11 0.47 -13.59 3.44
CA PRO A 11 0.60 -15.03 3.20
C PRO A 11 0.64 -15.84 4.50
N GLU A 12 -0.09 -16.94 4.54
CA GLU A 12 -0.14 -17.83 5.70
C GLU A 12 1.24 -18.42 6.02
N VAL A 13 1.52 -18.55 7.32
CA VAL A 13 2.76 -19.10 7.83
C VAL A 13 2.58 -20.59 8.05
N ASP A 14 3.48 -21.41 7.50
CA ASP A 14 3.46 -22.86 7.70
C ASP A 14 3.99 -23.27 9.10
N LEU A 15 3.92 -24.58 9.39
CA LEU A 15 4.41 -25.17 10.65
C LEU A 15 5.90 -24.90 10.94
N TYR A 16 6.67 -24.49 9.95
CA TYR A 16 8.11 -24.24 10.05
C TYR A 16 8.44 -22.74 10.02
N ASN A 17 7.44 -21.87 10.20
CA ASN A 17 7.57 -20.42 10.15
C ASN A 17 8.07 -19.90 8.78
N THR A 18 7.61 -20.53 7.70
CA THR A 18 7.91 -20.10 6.33
C THR A 18 6.66 -19.70 5.57
N GLN A 19 6.84 -18.83 4.57
CA GLN A 19 5.79 -18.33 3.69
C GLN A 19 6.22 -18.57 2.25
N SER A 20 5.61 -19.55 1.57
CA SER A 20 6.01 -19.99 0.23
C SER A 20 5.97 -18.87 -0.82
N ALA A 21 4.97 -17.98 -0.73
CA ALA A 21 4.86 -16.83 -1.63
C ALA A 21 6.06 -15.86 -1.50
N ILE A 22 6.46 -15.56 -0.26
CA ILE A 22 7.63 -14.73 0.04
C ILE A 22 8.92 -15.41 -0.41
N ALA A 23 9.01 -16.74 -0.26
CA ALA A 23 10.16 -17.51 -0.73
C ALA A 23 10.31 -17.46 -2.26
N LEU A 24 9.21 -17.47 -3.01
CA LEU A 24 9.22 -17.34 -4.47
C LEU A 24 9.68 -15.96 -4.92
N VAL A 25 9.20 -14.88 -4.27
CA VAL A 25 9.67 -13.52 -4.55
C VAL A 25 11.17 -13.40 -4.27
N ARG A 26 11.63 -13.97 -3.15
CA ARG A 26 13.06 -14.01 -2.82
C ARG A 26 13.87 -14.77 -3.89
N GLN A 27 13.39 -15.92 -4.34
CA GLN A 27 14.05 -16.71 -5.39
C GLN A 27 14.23 -15.87 -6.67
N HIS A 28 13.20 -15.14 -7.07
CA HIS A 28 13.29 -14.26 -8.23
C HIS A 28 14.30 -13.13 -8.02
N LEU A 29 14.27 -12.45 -6.88
CA LEU A 29 15.19 -11.36 -6.57
C LEU A 29 16.65 -11.82 -6.46
N ASP A 30 16.89 -13.04 -5.97
CA ASP A 30 18.23 -13.63 -5.82
C ASP A 30 18.80 -14.10 -7.16
N TYR A 31 17.99 -14.75 -8.00
CA TYR A 31 18.48 -15.50 -9.16
C TYR A 31 18.01 -14.97 -10.52
N GLN A 32 17.08 -14.01 -10.54
CA GLN A 32 16.42 -13.50 -11.76
C GLN A 32 15.68 -14.57 -12.58
N HIS A 33 15.42 -15.72 -11.97
CA HIS A 33 14.67 -16.82 -12.58
C HIS A 33 14.00 -17.67 -11.52
N TRP A 34 13.04 -18.48 -11.94
CA TRP A 34 12.48 -19.57 -11.15
C TRP A 34 12.36 -20.83 -12.00
N TYR A 35 12.22 -21.96 -11.33
CA TYR A 35 12.10 -23.25 -12.00
C TYR A 35 10.64 -23.56 -12.32
N ASP A 36 10.36 -23.96 -13.57
CA ASP A 36 9.05 -24.49 -13.96
C ASP A 36 9.02 -26.00 -13.69
N PRO A 37 8.20 -26.47 -12.73
CA PRO A 37 8.13 -27.89 -12.38
C PRO A 37 7.44 -28.74 -13.45
N VAL A 38 6.68 -28.15 -14.39
CA VAL A 38 5.98 -28.89 -15.46
C VAL A 38 6.90 -29.10 -16.65
N LYS A 39 7.67 -28.07 -17.02
CA LYS A 39 8.58 -28.10 -18.18
C LYS A 39 10.02 -28.46 -17.81
N PHE A 40 10.32 -28.63 -16.53
CA PHE A 40 11.64 -28.92 -16.01
C PHE A 40 12.73 -27.95 -16.50
N SER A 41 12.39 -26.67 -16.63
CA SER A 41 13.27 -25.63 -17.20
C SER A 41 13.24 -24.35 -16.37
N ALA A 42 14.36 -23.62 -16.39
CA ALA A 42 14.44 -22.31 -15.76
C ALA A 42 13.71 -21.27 -16.61
N LYS A 43 12.85 -20.47 -15.97
CA LYS A 43 12.20 -19.30 -16.57
C LYS A 43 12.88 -18.05 -16.04
N THR A 44 13.64 -17.40 -16.91
CA THR A 44 14.30 -16.12 -16.60
C THR A 44 13.30 -14.98 -16.73
N VAL A 45 13.27 -14.12 -15.71
CA VAL A 45 12.40 -12.94 -15.66
C VAL A 45 13.28 -11.74 -15.34
N ASN A 46 13.59 -10.96 -16.37
CA ASN A 46 14.49 -9.82 -16.29
C ASN A 46 13.73 -8.50 -16.37
N ASN A 47 14.39 -7.40 -15.98
CA ASN A 47 13.86 -6.04 -16.09
C ASN A 47 12.56 -5.81 -15.30
N CYS A 48 12.47 -6.46 -14.15
CA CYS A 48 11.38 -6.35 -13.19
C CYS A 48 11.87 -5.73 -11.88
N GLN A 49 11.04 -4.89 -11.29
CA GLN A 49 11.27 -4.27 -9.99
C GLN A 49 10.09 -4.57 -9.08
N TYR A 50 10.34 -4.65 -7.78
CA TYR A 50 9.31 -4.87 -6.77
C TYR A 50 9.17 -3.64 -5.89
N ILE A 51 7.92 -3.26 -5.65
CA ILE A 51 7.51 -2.33 -4.62
C ILE A 51 6.52 -3.08 -3.73
N ALA A 52 6.66 -2.97 -2.42
CA ALA A 52 5.80 -3.68 -1.50
C ALA A 52 5.33 -2.74 -0.38
N ALA A 53 4.08 -2.94 0.04
CA ALA A 53 3.49 -2.37 1.24
C ALA A 53 3.12 -3.49 2.22
N MET A 54 2.81 -3.09 3.45
CA MET A 54 2.40 -3.99 4.53
C MET A 54 1.39 -3.29 5.42
N ASN A 55 0.43 -4.05 5.90
CA ASN A 55 -0.50 -3.58 6.90
C ASN A 55 0.09 -3.79 8.32
N PRO A 56 0.22 -2.73 9.15
CA PRO A 56 0.73 -2.84 10.52
C PRO A 56 -0.28 -3.46 11.50
N THR A 57 -1.52 -3.73 11.09
CA THR A 57 -2.60 -4.21 11.97
C THR A 57 -2.94 -5.69 11.74
N ALA A 58 -2.63 -6.26 10.57
CA ALA A 58 -3.02 -7.62 10.19
C ALA A 58 -1.91 -8.37 9.45
N GLY A 59 -1.90 -9.70 9.54
CA GLY A 59 -0.93 -10.56 8.90
C GLY A 59 0.27 -10.92 9.80
N CYS A 60 1.34 -11.41 9.19
CA CYS A 60 2.57 -11.75 9.91
C CYS A 60 3.44 -10.50 10.13
N PHE A 61 3.68 -10.12 11.37
CA PHE A 61 4.54 -8.97 11.68
C PHE A 61 6.04 -9.24 11.46
N PHE A 62 6.42 -10.49 11.18
CA PHE A 62 7.81 -10.88 10.97
C PHE A 62 8.06 -11.26 9.51
N ILE A 63 8.73 -10.38 8.76
CA ILE A 63 9.22 -10.72 7.42
C ILE A 63 10.54 -11.48 7.54
N ASN A 64 10.74 -12.49 6.68
CA ASN A 64 12.03 -13.15 6.55
C ASN A 64 13.15 -12.13 6.26
N PRO A 65 14.18 -12.00 7.12
CA PRO A 65 15.26 -11.02 6.93
C PRO A 65 16.02 -11.19 5.60
N ARG A 66 16.02 -12.40 5.04
CA ARG A 66 16.64 -12.68 3.73
C ARG A 66 15.87 -12.07 2.56
N LEU A 67 14.56 -11.90 2.68
CA LEU A 67 13.81 -11.11 1.70
C LEU A 67 14.02 -9.61 1.98
N GLN A 68 13.88 -9.21 3.24
CA GLN A 68 13.93 -7.80 3.63
C GLN A 68 15.24 -7.11 3.22
N ARG A 69 16.37 -7.83 3.17
CA ARG A 69 17.66 -7.28 2.70
C ARG A 69 17.62 -6.68 1.28
N HIS A 70 16.67 -7.09 0.44
CA HIS A 70 16.51 -6.57 -0.92
C HIS A 70 15.68 -5.28 -0.97
N PHE A 71 15.07 -4.88 0.15
CA PHE A 71 14.21 -3.72 0.26
C PHE A 71 14.84 -2.66 1.16
N THR A 72 14.56 -1.41 0.85
CA THR A 72 14.67 -0.31 1.83
C THR A 72 13.26 -0.06 2.37
N SER A 73 13.09 -0.19 3.67
CA SER A 73 11.79 -0.04 4.33
C SER A 73 11.60 1.40 4.81
N PHE A 74 10.41 1.96 4.57
CA PHE A 74 9.98 3.26 5.07
C PHE A 74 8.70 3.09 5.89
N ALA A 75 8.67 3.66 7.09
CA ALA A 75 7.45 3.73 7.88
C ALA A 75 6.62 4.93 7.42
N VAL A 76 5.43 4.68 6.89
CA VAL A 76 4.49 5.71 6.45
C VAL A 76 3.36 5.80 7.45
N GLY A 77 3.34 6.88 8.23
CA GLY A 77 2.26 7.18 9.18
C GLY A 77 1.12 7.95 8.52
N MET A 78 0.07 8.21 9.30
CA MET A 78 -1.05 9.05 8.87
C MET A 78 -0.57 10.47 8.51
N PRO A 79 -1.06 11.08 7.41
CA PRO A 79 -0.70 12.45 7.05
C PRO A 79 -1.15 13.47 8.10
N SER A 80 -0.52 14.65 8.10
CA SER A 80 -0.93 15.74 8.98
C SER A 80 -2.34 16.25 8.63
N ALA A 81 -3.06 16.76 9.64
CA ALA A 81 -4.42 17.29 9.44
C ALA A 81 -4.48 18.40 8.37
N THR A 82 -3.46 19.26 8.29
CA THR A 82 -3.35 20.30 7.25
C THR A 82 -3.20 19.70 5.85
N SER A 83 -2.44 18.61 5.71
CA SER A 83 -2.29 17.90 4.44
C SER A 83 -3.61 17.26 4.02
N LEU A 84 -4.31 16.59 4.95
CA LEU A 84 -5.62 16.00 4.69
C LEU A 84 -6.65 17.05 4.25
N LEU A 85 -6.71 18.19 4.94
CA LEU A 85 -7.58 19.31 4.55
C LEU A 85 -7.29 19.76 3.11
N THR A 86 -6.02 19.94 2.77
CA THR A 86 -5.60 20.39 1.44
C THR A 86 -5.98 19.37 0.37
N ILE A 87 -5.72 18.08 0.61
CA ILE A 87 -6.04 16.99 -0.32
C ILE A 87 -7.54 16.93 -0.56
N TYR A 88 -8.34 16.83 0.50
CA TYR A 88 -9.79 16.69 0.36
C TYR A 88 -10.45 17.94 -0.23
N ASP A 89 -9.98 19.13 0.13
CA ASP A 89 -10.49 20.38 -0.45
C ASP A 89 -10.19 20.46 -1.95
N THR A 90 -8.97 20.08 -2.35
CA THR A 90 -8.59 20.07 -3.77
C THR A 90 -9.51 19.17 -4.59
N PHE A 91 -9.81 17.96 -4.11
CA PHE A 91 -10.69 17.03 -4.82
C PHE A 91 -12.16 17.46 -4.79
N LEU A 92 -12.69 17.85 -3.62
CA LEU A 92 -14.10 18.18 -3.48
C LEU A 92 -14.43 19.50 -4.19
N SER A 93 -13.64 20.55 -3.97
CA SER A 93 -13.83 21.83 -4.63
C SER A 93 -13.66 21.69 -6.14
N GLY A 94 -12.64 20.95 -6.60
CA GLY A 94 -12.46 20.62 -8.01
C GLY A 94 -13.67 19.89 -8.62
N HIS A 95 -14.22 18.90 -7.92
CA HIS A 95 -15.40 18.17 -8.37
C HIS A 95 -16.65 19.07 -8.48
N LEU A 96 -16.88 19.93 -7.49
CA LEU A 96 -18.05 20.81 -7.48
C LEU A 96 -17.97 21.90 -8.56
N THR A 97 -16.78 22.47 -8.78
CA THR A 97 -16.56 23.46 -9.83
C THR A 97 -16.66 22.85 -11.22
N ASN A 98 -16.04 21.69 -11.48
CA ASN A 98 -16.03 21.07 -12.80
C ASN A 98 -17.42 20.63 -13.28
N ASN A 99 -18.32 20.33 -12.35
CA ASN A 99 -19.69 19.90 -12.65
C ASN A 99 -20.71 21.06 -12.54
N ASN A 100 -20.26 22.31 -12.44
CA ASN A 100 -21.10 23.51 -12.36
C ASN A 100 -22.18 23.45 -11.24
N PHE A 101 -21.81 22.91 -10.07
CA PHE A 101 -22.70 22.95 -8.91
C PHE A 101 -22.94 24.38 -8.43
N ASN A 102 -24.02 24.58 -7.66
CA ASN A 102 -24.37 25.88 -7.09
C ASN A 102 -23.20 26.48 -6.27
N GLY A 103 -22.88 27.76 -6.49
CA GLY A 103 -21.81 28.46 -5.78
C GLY A 103 -21.93 28.45 -4.26
N ALA A 104 -23.15 28.38 -3.71
CA ALA A 104 -23.37 28.20 -2.28
C ALA A 104 -22.80 26.88 -1.76
N LEU A 105 -22.92 25.79 -2.53
CA LEU A 105 -22.36 24.48 -2.18
C LEU A 105 -20.84 24.50 -2.24
N ILE A 106 -20.27 25.11 -3.29
CA ILE A 106 -18.81 25.28 -3.43
C ILE A 106 -18.25 26.03 -2.22
N THR A 107 -18.92 27.10 -1.78
CA THR A 107 -18.49 27.91 -0.62
C THR A 107 -18.58 27.14 0.70
N SER A 108 -19.50 26.17 0.80
CA SER A 108 -19.68 25.34 2.01
C SER A 108 -18.72 24.15 2.11
N ALA A 109 -18.07 23.74 1.02
CA ALA A 109 -17.23 22.54 0.96
C ALA A 109 -16.08 22.51 1.98
N PRO A 110 -15.32 23.61 2.23
CA PRO A 110 -14.26 23.60 3.23
C PRO A 110 -14.79 23.36 4.65
N THR A 111 -15.97 23.89 4.98
CA THR A 111 -16.61 23.70 6.29
C THR A 111 -17.06 22.25 6.47
N LEU A 112 -17.60 21.63 5.42
CA LEU A 112 -17.99 20.22 5.43
C LEU A 112 -16.78 19.30 5.67
N ILE A 113 -15.66 19.54 4.97
CA ILE A 113 -14.44 18.73 5.13
C ILE A 113 -13.88 18.87 6.55
N LYS A 114 -13.84 20.09 7.09
CA LYS A 114 -13.41 20.32 8.48
C LYS A 114 -14.26 19.54 9.48
N GLY A 115 -15.58 19.57 9.30
CA GLY A 115 -16.51 18.80 10.13
C GLY A 115 -16.27 17.29 10.02
N ALA A 116 -16.17 16.77 8.79
CA ALA A 116 -15.92 15.35 8.54
C ALA A 116 -14.59 14.85 9.15
N LEU A 117 -13.52 15.65 9.03
CA LEU A 117 -12.23 15.33 9.64
C LEU A 117 -12.26 15.38 11.17
N ALA A 118 -13.00 16.32 11.75
CA ALA A 118 -13.18 16.39 13.20
C ALA A 118 -13.89 15.13 13.72
N VAL A 119 -15.00 14.74 13.08
CA VAL A 119 -15.73 13.52 13.43
C VAL A 119 -14.87 12.28 13.24
N HIS A 120 -14.15 12.16 12.13
CA HIS A 120 -13.26 11.02 11.89
C HIS A 120 -12.20 10.89 12.98
N LYS A 121 -11.60 12.01 13.40
CA LYS A 121 -10.62 12.03 14.48
C LYS A 121 -11.21 11.56 15.81
N GLU A 122 -12.40 12.03 16.18
CA GLU A 122 -13.06 11.60 17.42
C GLU A 122 -13.32 10.09 17.43
N VAL A 123 -13.74 9.52 16.29
CA VAL A 123 -14.02 8.08 16.16
C VAL A 123 -12.74 7.24 16.06
N SER A 124 -11.68 7.75 15.44
CA SER A 124 -10.41 7.00 15.31
C SER A 124 -9.60 6.95 16.61
N ASP A 125 -9.81 7.93 17.49
CA ASP A 125 -9.13 8.03 18.79
C ASP A 125 -9.85 7.19 19.89
N THR A 126 -11.00 6.58 19.59
CA THR A 126 -11.76 5.69 20.50
C THR A 126 -11.41 4.22 20.31
#